data_AF-A0A7V1PUX5-F1
#
_entry.id   AF-A0A7V1PUX5-F1
#
_cell.length_a   1.000
_cell.length_b   1.000
_cell.length_c   1.000
_cell.angle_alpha   90.00
_cell.angle_beta   90.00
_cell.angle_gamma   90.00
#
_symmetry.space_group_name_H-M   'P 1'
#
loop_
_entity.id
_entity.type
_entity.pdbx_description
1 polymer ?
#
loop_
_entity_poly.entity_id
_entity_poly.type
_entity_poly.pdbx_seq_one_letter_code
_entity_poly.pdbx_strand_id
1 'polypeptide(L)'
;MKQIIFFATVLFFILFMSVKCNDQGTAPYLTDYDIPDKNVSYYKDLQPLFNGKCGFGSNCHSPENPDNLLFFTTKEVFISHVIPGLNSPLVDPEVHRRTPTQAPLYLIITEPNYAGFERQPPISLNRAPLTDKEIEGIRVWISEGARD
;
A
#
# COMPACT_ATOMS: atom_id res chain seq x y z
N MET A 1 -6.57 49.74 1.01
CA MET A 1 -6.81 48.56 1.88
C MET A 1 -7.51 47.42 1.16
N LYS A 2 -8.72 47.58 0.59
CA LYS A 2 -9.44 46.50 -0.12
C LYS A 2 -8.63 45.82 -1.23
N GLN A 3 -7.88 46.59 -2.03
CA GLN A 3 -7.03 46.02 -3.09
C GLN A 3 -5.82 45.24 -2.54
N ILE A 4 -5.22 45.70 -1.45
CA ILE A 4 -4.08 45.00 -0.81
C ILE A 4 -4.56 43.67 -0.20
N ILE A 5 -5.75 43.66 0.41
CA ILE A 5 -6.37 42.45 0.95
C ILE A 5 -6.64 41.45 -0.18
N PHE A 6 -7.17 41.91 -1.31
CA PHE A 6 -7.45 41.06 -2.48
C PHE A 6 -6.18 40.43 -3.07
N PHE A 7 -5.10 41.19 -3.22
CA PHE A 7 -3.83 40.63 -3.69
C PHE A 7 -3.24 39.63 -2.70
N ALA A 8 -3.36 39.87 -1.39
CA ALA A 8 -2.89 38.93 -0.37
C ALA A 8 -3.68 37.61 -0.38
N THR A 9 -5.00 37.63 -0.56
CA THR A 9 -5.80 36.40 -0.67
C THR A 9 -5.51 35.61 -1.93
N VAL A 10 -5.32 36.28 -3.07
CA VAL A 10 -4.95 35.61 -4.33
C VAL A 10 -3.56 34.98 -4.23
N LEU A 11 -2.58 35.67 -3.63
CA LEU A 11 -1.23 35.15 -3.44
C LEU A 11 -1.22 33.94 -2.49
N PHE A 12 -2.00 34.00 -1.41
CA PHE A 12 -2.17 32.87 -0.49
C PHE A 12 -2.79 31.65 -1.17
N PHE A 13 -3.79 31.87 -2.04
CA PHE A 13 -4.45 30.80 -2.79
C PHE A 13 -3.49 30.15 -3.83
N ILE A 14 -2.65 30.93 -4.50
CA ILE A 14 -1.63 30.42 -5.44
C ILE A 14 -0.54 29.61 -4.71
N LEU A 15 -0.11 30.07 -3.53
CA LEU A 15 0.82 29.32 -2.68
C LEU A 15 0.22 28.00 -2.18
N PHE A 16 -1.09 27.97 -1.90
CA PHE A 16 -1.80 26.74 -1.52
C PHE A 16 -1.90 25.74 -2.68
N MET A 17 -1.98 26.21 -3.92
CA MET A 17 -2.01 25.36 -5.12
C MET A 17 -0.63 24.77 -5.51
N SER A 18 0.43 25.16 -4.80
CA SER A 18 1.79 24.62 -5.02
C SER A 18 2.10 23.38 -4.17
N VAL A 19 1.08 22.72 -3.61
CA VAL A 19 1.22 21.42 -2.96
C VAL A 19 1.78 20.45 -4.00
N LYS A 20 3.00 19.98 -3.77
CA LYS A 20 3.75 19.12 -4.69
C LYS A 20 2.94 17.85 -4.97
N CYS A 21 2.36 17.77 -6.16
CA CYS A 21 1.90 16.51 -6.70
C CYS A 21 3.16 15.67 -6.99
N ASN A 22 3.36 14.59 -6.25
CA ASN A 22 4.46 13.66 -6.53
C ASN A 22 4.06 12.83 -7.74
N ASP A 23 4.53 13.22 -8.92
CA ASP A 23 4.37 12.43 -10.13
C ASP A 23 5.22 11.16 -10.00
N GLN A 24 4.57 10.04 -9.69
CA GLN A 24 5.23 8.72 -9.65
C GLN A 24 5.56 8.19 -11.07
N GLY A 25 5.43 9.02 -12.10
CA GLY A 25 5.70 8.69 -13.49
C GLY A 25 4.71 7.67 -14.05
N THR A 26 5.04 7.12 -15.21
CA THR A 26 4.19 6.13 -15.90
C THR A 26 4.46 4.68 -15.46
N ALA A 27 5.36 4.45 -14.51
CA ALA A 27 5.74 3.12 -14.04
C ALA A 27 5.86 3.03 -12.49
N PRO A 28 4.81 3.37 -11.74
CA PRO A 28 4.83 3.35 -10.26
C PRO A 28 5.14 1.96 -9.67
N TYR A 29 4.95 0.87 -10.42
CA TYR A 29 5.34 -0.48 -10.01
C TYR A 29 6.86 -0.71 -9.97
N LEU A 30 7.67 0.18 -10.56
CA LEU A 30 9.13 0.17 -10.51
C LEU A 30 9.70 1.10 -9.45
N THR A 31 8.85 1.89 -8.78
CA THR A 31 9.26 2.83 -7.74
C THR A 31 9.63 2.09 -6.46
N ASP A 32 10.71 2.52 -5.81
CA ASP A 32 11.02 2.12 -4.44
C ASP A 32 10.35 3.08 -3.46
N TYR A 33 9.58 2.54 -2.52
CA TYR A 33 8.83 3.33 -1.56
C TYR A 33 9.60 3.47 -0.25
N ASP A 34 9.81 4.72 0.17
CA ASP A 34 10.48 5.01 1.44
C ASP A 34 9.50 4.83 2.61
N ILE A 35 9.54 3.65 3.23
CA ILE A 35 8.71 3.32 4.40
C ILE A 35 9.54 3.57 5.68
N PRO A 36 9.00 4.29 6.67
CA PRO A 36 9.71 4.53 7.93
C PRO A 36 9.87 3.22 8.74
N ASP A 37 10.92 3.14 9.55
CA ASP A 37 11.20 1.94 10.35
C ASP A 37 10.26 1.75 11.56
N LYS A 38 9.35 2.71 11.81
CA LYS A 38 8.38 2.72 12.92
C LYS A 38 7.27 3.74 12.69
N ASN A 39 6.19 3.61 13.44
CA ASN A 39 4.96 4.40 13.30
C ASN A 39 4.47 4.42 11.86
N VAL A 40 4.44 3.24 11.24
CA VAL A 40 4.08 3.07 9.84
C VAL A 40 2.59 3.32 9.71
N SER A 41 2.24 4.27 8.83
CA SER A 41 0.88 4.66 8.52
C SER A 41 0.41 3.91 7.27
N TYR A 42 -0.76 3.28 7.34
CA TYR A 42 -1.36 2.65 6.16
C TYR A 42 -1.56 3.67 5.05
N TYR A 43 -2.22 4.80 5.33
CA TYR A 43 -2.60 5.75 4.27
C TYR A 43 -1.42 6.53 3.72
N LYS A 44 -0.47 6.89 4.58
CA LYS A 44 0.68 7.70 4.19
C LYS A 44 1.80 6.87 3.57
N ASP A 45 2.12 5.72 4.16
CA ASP A 45 3.35 4.98 3.85
C ASP A 45 3.07 3.74 3.00
N LEU A 46 2.00 2.97 3.28
CA LEU A 46 1.75 1.69 2.61
C LEU A 46 0.77 1.76 1.44
N GLN A 47 -0.26 2.61 1.48
CA GLN A 47 -1.23 2.72 0.40
C GLN A 47 -0.57 3.15 -0.92
N PRO A 48 0.42 4.08 -0.94
CA PRO A 48 1.18 4.35 -2.16
C PRO A 48 1.91 3.12 -2.70
N LEU A 49 2.56 2.34 -1.82
CA LEU A 49 3.25 1.09 -2.18
C LEU A 49 2.27 0.09 -2.80
N PHE A 50 1.15 -0.18 -2.13
CA PHE A 50 0.15 -1.13 -2.60
C PHE A 50 -0.50 -0.67 -3.90
N ASN A 51 -0.81 0.61 -4.05
CA ASN A 51 -1.35 1.15 -5.30
C ASN A 51 -0.36 1.03 -6.46
N GLY A 52 0.93 1.26 -6.21
CA GLY A 52 1.96 1.18 -7.24
C GLY A 52 2.30 -0.25 -7.65
N LYS A 53 2.62 -1.11 -6.69
CA LYS A 53 3.16 -2.45 -6.96
C LYS A 53 2.11 -3.55 -7.04
N CYS A 54 0.93 -3.35 -6.46
CA CYS A 54 -0.13 -4.36 -6.42
C CYS A 54 -1.39 -3.90 -7.18
N GLY A 55 -1.79 -2.64 -7.01
CA GLY A 55 -3.02 -2.05 -7.52
C GLY A 55 -2.89 -1.50 -8.93
N PHE A 56 -3.40 -0.29 -9.15
CA PHE A 56 -3.45 0.38 -10.46
C PHE A 56 -2.11 0.46 -11.17
N GLY A 57 -1.02 0.68 -10.45
CA GLY A 57 0.31 0.75 -11.06
C GLY A 57 0.74 -0.56 -11.73
N SER A 58 0.22 -1.68 -11.23
CA SER A 58 0.48 -3.02 -11.75
C SER A 58 -0.71 -3.57 -12.56
N ASN A 59 -1.92 -3.04 -12.40
CA ASN A 59 -3.15 -3.57 -13.00
C ASN A 59 -3.49 -5.03 -12.60
N CYS A 60 -2.91 -5.55 -11.50
CA CYS A 60 -3.32 -6.83 -10.92
C CYS A 60 -4.55 -6.64 -10.02
N HIS A 61 -4.44 -5.86 -8.97
CA HIS A 61 -5.54 -5.61 -8.02
C HIS A 61 -6.25 -4.29 -8.33
N SER A 62 -6.77 -4.16 -9.56
CA SER A 62 -7.52 -2.98 -10.03
C SER A 62 -8.95 -3.38 -10.41
N PRO A 63 -9.94 -2.46 -10.30
CA PRO A 63 -11.32 -2.72 -10.73
C PRO A 63 -11.46 -3.11 -12.20
N GLU A 64 -10.46 -2.80 -13.02
CA GLU A 64 -10.39 -3.09 -14.44
C GLU A 64 -9.99 -4.56 -14.72
N ASN A 65 -9.52 -5.29 -13.70
CA ASN A 65 -9.16 -6.69 -13.78
C ASN A 65 -10.22 -7.57 -13.06
N PRO A 66 -11.20 -8.12 -13.80
CA PRO A 66 -12.40 -8.75 -13.23
C PRO A 66 -12.12 -10.05 -12.46
N ASP A 67 -10.93 -10.64 -12.63
CA ASP A 67 -10.53 -11.86 -11.93
C ASP A 67 -10.04 -11.58 -10.49
N ASN A 68 -10.01 -10.31 -10.05
CA ASN A 68 -9.46 -9.93 -8.76
C ASN A 68 -10.52 -9.50 -7.74
N LEU A 69 -10.45 -10.14 -6.57
CA LEU A 69 -11.39 -9.95 -5.45
C LEU A 69 -10.89 -8.96 -4.40
N LEU A 70 -9.74 -8.32 -4.62
CA LEU A 70 -9.11 -7.38 -3.68
C LEU A 70 -8.81 -6.05 -4.37
N PHE A 71 -9.33 -4.98 -3.79
CA PHE A 71 -9.05 -3.61 -4.18
C PHE A 71 -8.57 -2.83 -2.95
N PHE A 72 -7.50 -2.04 -3.09
CA PHE A 72 -6.90 -1.26 -1.99
C PHE A 72 -7.66 0.04 -1.69
N THR A 73 -9.00 -0.01 -1.65
CA THR A 73 -9.86 1.17 -1.47
C THR A 73 -9.75 1.76 -0.07
N THR A 74 -9.82 0.90 0.96
CA THR A 74 -9.59 1.28 2.36
C THR A 74 -8.73 0.25 3.06
N LYS A 75 -8.14 0.64 4.19
CA LYS A 75 -7.41 -0.27 5.05
C LYS A 75 -8.29 -1.43 5.50
N GLU A 76 -9.52 -1.15 5.90
CA GLU A 76 -10.46 -2.13 6.44
C GLU A 76 -10.81 -3.20 5.39
N VAL A 77 -11.11 -2.78 4.16
CA VAL A 77 -11.36 -3.71 3.04
C VAL A 77 -10.12 -4.56 2.77
N PHE A 78 -8.93 -3.95 2.80
CA PHE A 78 -7.68 -4.66 2.57
C PHE A 78 -7.39 -5.69 3.66
N ILE A 79 -7.39 -5.31 4.93
CA ILE A 79 -7.02 -6.23 6.02
C ILE A 79 -8.05 -7.34 6.22
N SER A 80 -9.33 -7.07 5.99
CA SER A 80 -10.41 -8.05 6.15
C SER A 80 -10.56 -9.02 4.99
N HIS A 81 -9.88 -8.78 3.86
CA HIS A 81 -9.91 -9.67 2.71
C HIS A 81 -9.41 -11.06 3.09
N VAL A 82 -10.07 -12.09 2.57
CA VAL A 82 -9.73 -13.49 2.80
C VAL A 82 -9.30 -14.09 1.47
N ILE A 83 -8.05 -14.57 1.42
CA ILE A 83 -7.54 -15.30 0.26
C ILE A 83 -8.41 -16.56 0.07
N PRO A 84 -8.90 -16.85 -1.15
CA PRO A 84 -9.68 -18.06 -1.41
C PRO A 84 -8.97 -19.32 -0.91
N GLY A 85 -9.68 -20.14 -0.13
CA GLY A 85 -9.12 -21.35 0.49
C GLY A 85 -8.54 -21.15 1.88
N LEU A 86 -8.42 -19.91 2.36
CA LEU A 86 -8.13 -19.59 3.76
C LEU A 86 -9.40 -19.23 4.53
N ASN A 87 -9.33 -19.34 5.85
CA ASN A 87 -10.41 -18.96 6.78
C ASN A 87 -9.99 -17.81 7.72
N SER A 88 -8.98 -17.03 7.32
CA SER A 88 -8.41 -15.93 8.11
C SER A 88 -8.23 -14.67 7.25
N PRO A 89 -8.44 -13.48 7.83
CA PRO A 89 -8.20 -12.21 7.12
C PRO A 89 -6.72 -12.05 6.76
N LEU A 90 -6.43 -11.24 5.74
CA LEU A 90 -5.07 -10.89 5.33
C LEU A 90 -4.24 -10.38 6.51
N VAL A 91 -4.86 -9.55 7.35
CA VAL A 91 -4.29 -9.13 8.63
C VAL A 91 -5.40 -9.06 9.70
N ASP A 92 -5.28 -9.85 10.75
CA ASP A 92 -5.95 -9.64 12.04
C ASP A 92 -5.03 -8.80 12.95
N PRO A 93 -5.34 -7.52 13.26
CA PRO A 93 -4.47 -6.67 14.06
C PRO A 93 -4.31 -7.12 15.51
N GLU A 94 -5.28 -7.84 16.08
CA GLU A 94 -5.23 -8.30 17.47
C GLU A 94 -4.34 -9.53 17.61
N VAL A 95 -4.38 -10.42 16.62
CA VAL A 95 -3.56 -11.62 16.56
C VAL A 95 -2.17 -11.31 16.03
N HIS A 96 -2.08 -10.76 14.81
CA HIS A 96 -0.82 -10.67 14.07
C HIS A 96 0.11 -9.57 14.59
N ARG A 97 -0.35 -8.62 15.43
CA ARG A 97 0.59 -7.69 16.08
C ARG A 97 1.66 -8.39 16.92
N ARG A 98 1.36 -9.60 17.43
CA ARG A 98 2.28 -10.41 18.22
C ARG A 98 3.08 -11.41 17.37
N THR A 99 2.53 -11.77 16.22
CA THR A 99 3.11 -12.73 15.27
C THR A 99 3.04 -12.18 13.84
N PRO A 100 3.70 -11.05 13.54
CA PRO A 100 3.51 -10.35 12.26
C PRO A 100 3.94 -11.20 11.06
N THR A 101 4.90 -12.10 11.26
CA THR A 101 5.37 -13.04 10.23
C THR A 101 4.41 -14.19 9.95
N GLN A 102 3.34 -14.34 10.73
CA GLN A 102 2.29 -15.35 10.52
C GLN A 102 1.05 -14.76 9.85
N ALA A 103 1.01 -13.45 9.60
CA ALA A 103 -0.09 -12.83 8.88
C ALA A 103 -0.14 -13.36 7.43
N PRO A 104 -1.31 -13.74 6.90
CA PRO A 104 -1.45 -14.17 5.51
C PRO A 104 -0.88 -13.15 4.52
N LEU A 105 -0.99 -11.85 4.78
CA LEU A 105 -0.33 -10.81 3.98
C LEU A 105 1.20 -10.95 3.97
N TYR A 106 1.83 -11.18 5.12
CA TYR A 106 3.29 -11.33 5.18
C TYR A 106 3.73 -12.63 4.48
N LEU A 107 3.00 -13.72 4.70
CA LEU A 107 3.30 -15.02 4.10
C LEU A 107 3.17 -14.98 2.58
N ILE A 108 2.10 -14.40 2.02
CA ILE A 108 1.92 -14.36 0.57
C ILE A 108 2.96 -13.49 -0.15
N ILE A 109 3.57 -12.51 0.52
CA ILE A 109 4.61 -11.65 -0.07
C ILE A 109 6.05 -12.13 0.19
N THR A 110 6.25 -13.20 0.96
CA THR A 110 7.58 -13.73 1.31
C THR A 110 7.77 -15.18 0.91
N GLU A 111 6.75 -16.02 1.05
CA GLU A 111 6.83 -17.45 0.73
C GLU A 111 6.69 -17.69 -0.78
N PRO A 112 7.46 -18.64 -1.35
CA PRO A 112 7.39 -18.95 -2.78
C PRO A 112 6.03 -19.49 -3.21
N ASN A 113 5.34 -20.21 -2.31
CA ASN A 113 3.97 -20.65 -2.46
C ASN A 113 3.24 -20.59 -1.12
N TYR A 114 2.13 -19.85 -1.06
CA TYR A 114 1.29 -19.78 0.13
C TYR A 114 -0.18 -19.96 -0.27
N ALA A 115 -0.87 -20.89 0.40
CA ALA A 115 -2.27 -21.23 0.10
C ALA A 115 -2.53 -21.62 -1.37
N GLY A 116 -1.52 -22.15 -2.07
CA GLY A 116 -1.63 -22.49 -3.50
C GLY A 116 -1.36 -21.32 -4.46
N PHE A 117 -1.08 -20.13 -3.96
CA PHE A 117 -0.73 -18.94 -4.75
C PHE A 117 0.78 -18.77 -4.81
N GLU A 118 1.33 -18.32 -5.96
CA GLU A 118 2.72 -17.87 -6.01
C GLU A 118 2.90 -16.60 -5.16
N ARG A 119 4.14 -16.35 -4.73
CA ARG A 119 4.55 -15.11 -4.06
C ARG A 119 4.01 -13.86 -4.78
N GLN A 120 3.41 -12.93 -4.05
CA GLN A 120 2.92 -11.66 -4.60
C GLN A 120 3.88 -10.49 -4.28
N PRO A 121 4.12 -9.54 -5.21
CA PRO A 121 3.76 -9.57 -6.62
C PRO A 121 4.43 -10.73 -7.38
N PRO A 122 3.81 -11.27 -8.45
CA PRO A 122 4.34 -12.41 -9.18
C PRO A 122 5.69 -12.11 -9.82
N ILE A 123 6.72 -12.90 -9.49
CA ILE A 123 8.04 -12.79 -10.13
C ILE A 123 7.94 -13.24 -11.59
N SER A 124 7.03 -14.17 -11.88
CA SER A 124 6.78 -14.71 -13.22
C SER A 124 6.34 -13.66 -14.25
N LEU A 125 5.84 -12.51 -13.81
CA LEU A 125 5.34 -11.44 -14.67
C LEU A 125 6.34 -10.29 -14.93
N ASN A 126 7.63 -10.50 -14.61
CA ASN A 126 8.72 -9.54 -14.82
C ASN A 126 8.42 -8.14 -14.22
N ARG A 127 7.87 -8.13 -13.00
CA ARG A 127 7.63 -6.90 -12.23
C ARG A 127 8.65 -6.77 -11.12
N ALA A 128 8.97 -5.54 -10.75
CA ALA A 128 9.88 -5.31 -9.63
C ALA A 128 9.26 -5.93 -8.36
N PRO A 129 9.98 -6.84 -7.68
CA PRO A 129 9.51 -7.38 -6.42
C PRO A 129 9.45 -6.28 -5.36
N LEU A 130 8.81 -6.58 -4.23
CA LEU A 130 9.01 -5.79 -3.03
C LEU A 130 10.49 -5.88 -2.61
N THR A 131 11.07 -4.74 -2.27
CA THR A 131 12.40 -4.69 -1.65
C THR A 131 12.33 -5.20 -0.21
N ASP A 132 13.47 -5.59 0.36
CA ASP A 132 13.53 -6.01 1.76
C ASP A 132 13.02 -4.93 2.72
N LYS A 133 13.28 -3.64 2.39
CA LYS A 133 12.79 -2.50 3.16
C LYS A 133 11.26 -2.39 3.13
N GLU A 134 10.65 -2.63 1.96
CA GLU A 134 9.20 -2.59 1.81
C GLU A 134 8.52 -3.74 2.56
N ILE A 135 9.09 -4.94 2.48
CA ILE A 135 8.63 -6.12 3.24
C ILE A 135 8.73 -5.86 4.74
N GLU A 136 9.86 -5.29 5.19
CA GLU A 136 10.07 -4.96 6.60
C GLU A 136 9.10 -3.89 7.07
N GLY A 137 8.85 -2.86 6.26
CA GLY A 137 7.85 -1.83 6.54
C GLY A 137 6.44 -2.40 6.73
N ILE A 138 6.03 -3.34 5.89
CA ILE A 138 4.76 -4.07 6.04
C ILE A 138 4.75 -4.89 7.34
N ARG A 139 5.85 -5.59 7.65
CA ARG A 139 5.98 -6.38 8.90
C ARG A 139 5.87 -5.50 10.13
N VAL A 140 6.54 -4.34 10.13
CA VAL A 140 6.50 -3.35 11.22
C VAL A 140 5.08 -2.83 11.39
N TRP A 141 4.42 -2.42 10.32
CA TRP A 141 3.02 -1.97 10.36
C TRP A 141 2.08 -3.01 10.98
N ILE A 142 2.21 -4.29 10.59
CA ILE A 142 1.44 -5.39 11.20
C ILE A 142 1.75 -5.49 12.70
N SER A 143 3.03 -5.45 13.08
CA SER A 143 3.46 -5.53 14.48
C SER A 143 2.98 -4.37 15.35
N GLU A 144 2.76 -3.19 14.74
CA GLU A 144 2.22 -2.00 15.36
C GLU A 144 0.68 -2.03 15.48
N GLY A 145 0.03 -3.09 15.00
CA GLY A 145 -1.42 -3.27 15.04
C GLY A 145 -2.14 -2.67 13.84
N ALA A 146 -1.50 -2.64 12.66
CA ALA A 146 -2.09 -2.21 11.41
C ALA A 146 -2.75 -0.81 11.49
N ARG A 147 -1.95 0.18 11.91
CA ARG A 147 -2.39 1.55 12.18
C ARG A 147 -2.65 2.34 10.90
N ASP A 148 -3.31 3.49 11.04
CA ASP A 148 -3.58 4.43 9.94
C ASP A 148 -2.38 5.27 9.56
#